data_AF-A0A0L6CGX5-F1
#
_entry.id   AF-A0A0L6CGX5-F1
#
_cell.length_a   1.000
_cell.length_b   1.000
_cell.length_c   1.000
_cell.angle_alpha   90.00
_cell.angle_beta   90.00
_cell.angle_gamma   90.00
#
_symmetry.space_group_name_H-M   'P 1'
#
loop_
_entity.id
_entity.type
_entity.pdbx_description
1 polymer ?
#
loop_
_entity_poly.entity_id
_entity_poly.type
_entity_poly.pdbx_seq_one_letter_code
_entity_poly.pdbx_strand_id
1 'polypeptide(L)'
;MTDDPRAALSALVTSLERHLEAAAARRGENDPTVVAAYRDVADAFETYDDALMDTYGEVTPLEIYAGDDDDFDDEDDEDDEDFDDEDDVEYSGLDDEDYDTEDEPATPTRG
;
A
#
# COMPACT_ATOMS: atom_id res chain seq x y z
N MET A 1 12.67 -20.97 5.31
CA MET A 1 12.95 -22.02 4.31
C MET A 1 13.08 -21.26 3.02
N THR A 2 14.12 -21.52 2.22
CA THR A 2 14.21 -20.91 0.90
C THR A 2 13.32 -21.73 -0.03
N ASP A 3 12.29 -21.09 -0.57
CA ASP A 3 11.36 -21.73 -1.51
C ASP A 3 11.99 -21.78 -2.92
N ASP A 4 11.72 -22.86 -3.67
CA ASP A 4 12.20 -22.98 -5.05
C ASP A 4 11.48 -21.96 -5.94
N PRO A 5 12.19 -21.00 -6.57
CA PRO A 5 11.56 -19.97 -7.39
C PRO A 5 10.72 -20.54 -8.53
N ARG A 6 11.06 -21.71 -9.06
CA ARG A 6 10.23 -22.34 -10.10
C ARG A 6 8.91 -22.84 -9.55
N ALA A 7 8.91 -23.43 -8.36
CA ALA A 7 7.70 -23.89 -7.71
C ALA A 7 6.82 -22.71 -7.32
N ALA A 8 7.40 -21.66 -6.73
CA ALA A 8 6.69 -20.43 -6.36
C ALA A 8 6.08 -19.74 -7.59
N LEU A 9 6.82 -19.64 -8.70
CA LEU A 9 6.29 -19.10 -9.96
C LEU A 9 5.10 -19.92 -10.49
N SER A 10 5.18 -21.25 -10.41
CA SER A 10 4.06 -22.11 -10.84
C SER A 10 2.82 -21.91 -9.96
N ALA A 11 3.01 -21.68 -8.66
CA ALA A 11 1.92 -21.37 -7.74
C ALA A 11 1.29 -20.00 -8.07
N LEU A 12 2.10 -18.97 -8.32
CA LEU A 12 1.65 -17.65 -8.76
C LEU A 12 0.85 -17.69 -10.07
N VAL A 13 1.33 -18.43 -11.08
CA VAL A 13 0.57 -18.58 -12.33
C VAL A 13 -0.78 -19.25 -12.07
N THR A 14 -0.81 -20.27 -11.20
CA THR A 14 -2.06 -20.97 -10.85
C THR A 14 -3.04 -20.05 -10.11
N SER A 15 -2.57 -19.20 -9.18
CA SER A 15 -3.44 -18.24 -8.49
C SER A 15 -3.99 -17.19 -9.43
N LEU A 16 -3.17 -16.68 -10.38
CA LEU A 16 -3.61 -15.75 -11.41
C LEU A 16 -4.71 -16.35 -12.31
N GLU A 17 -4.56 -17.61 -12.72
CA GLU A 17 -5.58 -18.32 -13.50
C GLU A 17 -6.90 -18.46 -12.71
N ARG A 18 -6.83 -18.84 -11.43
CA ARG A 18 -8.02 -18.93 -10.56
C ARG A 18 -8.68 -17.57 -10.34
N HIS A 19 -7.89 -16.51 -10.14
CA HIS A 19 -8.43 -15.17 -10.01
C HIS A 19 -9.16 -14.73 -11.29
N LEU A 20 -8.62 -15.05 -12.47
CA LEU A 20 -9.31 -14.81 -13.74
C LEU A 20 -10.62 -15.59 -13.85
N GLU A 21 -10.63 -16.87 -13.46
CA GLU A 21 -11.85 -17.69 -13.43
C GLU A 21 -12.91 -17.11 -12.48
N ALA A 22 -12.51 -16.70 -11.27
CA ALA A 22 -13.39 -16.06 -10.31
C ALA A 22 -13.96 -14.74 -10.86
N ALA A 23 -13.12 -13.89 -11.44
CA ALA A 23 -13.53 -12.63 -12.04
C ALA A 23 -14.53 -12.83 -13.20
N ALA A 24 -14.31 -13.87 -14.02
CA ALA A 24 -15.20 -14.21 -15.13
C ALA A 24 -16.56 -14.77 -14.65
N ALA A 25 -16.60 -15.41 -13.48
CA ALA A 25 -17.80 -15.98 -12.87
C ALA A 25 -18.50 -15.06 -11.85
N ARG A 26 -17.99 -13.83 -11.66
CA ARG A 26 -18.42 -12.95 -10.56
C ARG A 26 -19.92 -12.65 -10.60
N ARG A 27 -20.53 -12.64 -9.41
CA ARG A 27 -21.94 -12.27 -9.20
C ARG A 27 -22.02 -11.01 -8.34
N GLY A 28 -22.11 -9.86 -8.99
CA GLY A 28 -22.14 -8.56 -8.33
C GLY A 28 -20.77 -7.86 -8.34
N GLU A 29 -20.72 -6.66 -7.77
CA GLU A 29 -19.52 -5.82 -7.74
C GLU A 29 -18.51 -6.27 -6.67
N ASN A 30 -18.99 -6.81 -5.55
CA ASN A 30 -18.17 -7.31 -4.43
C ASN A 30 -18.31 -8.83 -4.25
N ASP A 31 -17.97 -9.62 -5.29
CA ASP A 31 -18.02 -11.08 -5.17
C ASP A 31 -16.91 -11.57 -4.21
N PRO A 32 -17.25 -12.21 -3.07
CA PRO A 32 -16.25 -12.64 -2.08
C PRO A 32 -15.27 -13.67 -2.64
N THR A 33 -15.65 -14.40 -3.69
CA THR A 33 -14.75 -15.35 -4.38
C THR A 33 -13.64 -14.61 -5.10
N VAL A 34 -13.95 -13.46 -5.70
CA VAL A 34 -12.97 -12.63 -6.41
C VAL A 34 -12.02 -11.99 -5.40
N VAL A 35 -12.54 -11.47 -4.30
CA VAL A 35 -11.74 -10.89 -3.21
C VAL A 35 -10.79 -11.92 -2.61
N ALA A 36 -11.28 -13.13 -2.31
CA ALA A 36 -10.43 -14.21 -1.82
C ALA A 36 -9.33 -14.58 -2.83
N ALA A 37 -9.69 -14.73 -4.11
CA ALA A 37 -8.71 -15.05 -5.15
C ALA A 37 -7.70 -13.92 -5.39
N TYR A 38 -8.08 -12.65 -5.18
CA TYR A 38 -7.17 -11.51 -5.20
C TYR A 38 -6.11 -11.61 -4.09
N ARG A 39 -6.54 -11.91 -2.85
CA ARG A 39 -5.61 -12.13 -1.72
C ARG A 39 -4.69 -13.32 -1.96
N ASP A 40 -5.22 -14.42 -2.50
CA ASP A 40 -4.41 -15.60 -2.88
C ASP A 40 -3.32 -15.25 -3.92
N VAL A 41 -3.59 -14.31 -4.84
CA VAL A 41 -2.59 -13.83 -5.81
C VAL A 41 -1.50 -13.02 -5.12
N ALA A 42 -1.87 -12.13 -4.19
CA ALA A 42 -0.93 -11.32 -3.42
C ALA A 42 0.04 -12.21 -2.61
N ASP A 43 -0.48 -13.15 -1.83
CA ASP A 43 0.32 -14.07 -1.02
C ASP A 43 1.29 -14.92 -1.88
N ALA A 44 0.79 -15.42 -3.03
CA ALA A 44 1.60 -16.22 -3.95
C ALA A 44 2.69 -15.39 -4.62
N PHE A 45 2.43 -14.10 -4.86
CA PHE A 45 3.41 -13.19 -5.44
C PHE A 45 4.51 -12.84 -4.44
N GLU A 46 4.16 -12.52 -3.19
CA GLU A 46 5.13 -12.34 -2.09
C GLU A 46 6.08 -13.54 -1.98
N THR A 47 5.52 -14.75 -1.95
CA THR A 47 6.30 -15.99 -1.88
C THR A 47 7.27 -16.14 -3.06
N TYR A 48 6.86 -15.72 -4.26
CA TYR A 48 7.72 -15.77 -5.45
C TYR A 48 8.82 -14.71 -5.42
N ASP A 49 8.51 -13.49 -5.00
CA ASP A 49 9.47 -12.40 -4.90
C ASP A 49 10.53 -12.71 -3.82
N ASP A 50 10.12 -13.23 -2.67
CA ASP A 50 11.02 -13.73 -1.62
C ASP A 50 11.93 -14.85 -2.14
N ALA A 51 11.38 -15.81 -2.88
CA ALA A 51 12.17 -16.90 -3.44
C ALA A 51 13.22 -16.42 -4.46
N LEU A 52 12.87 -15.42 -5.28
CA LEU A 52 13.80 -14.76 -6.20
C LEU A 52 14.92 -14.04 -5.45
N MET A 53 14.57 -13.31 -4.40
CA MET A 53 15.52 -12.57 -3.59
C MET A 53 16.51 -13.52 -2.89
N ASP A 54 16.00 -14.60 -2.30
CA ASP A 54 16.82 -15.61 -1.63
C ASP A 54 17.76 -16.33 -2.61
N THR A 55 17.29 -16.66 -3.81
CA THR A 55 18.04 -17.52 -4.74
C THR A 55 18.98 -16.74 -5.64
N TYR A 56 18.55 -15.58 -6.12
CA TYR A 56 19.27 -14.79 -7.13
C TYR A 56 19.66 -13.39 -6.66
N GLY A 57 19.11 -12.91 -5.54
CA GLY A 57 19.33 -11.54 -5.06
C GLY A 57 18.63 -10.50 -5.92
N GLU A 58 17.51 -10.87 -6.55
CA GLU A 58 16.73 -10.03 -7.45
C GLU A 58 15.29 -9.92 -6.95
N VAL A 59 14.62 -8.81 -7.28
CA VAL A 59 13.20 -8.57 -6.99
C VAL A 59 12.47 -8.18 -8.27
N THR A 60 11.16 -8.37 -8.29
CA THR A 60 10.32 -7.95 -9.40
C THR A 60 9.96 -6.47 -9.32
N PRO A 61 9.62 -5.80 -10.44
CA PRO A 61 9.18 -4.41 -10.43
C PRO A 61 7.68 -4.25 -10.07
N LEU A 62 7.07 -5.27 -9.46
CA LEU A 62 5.65 -5.32 -9.11
C LEU A 62 5.50 -5.10 -7.61
N GLU A 63 4.41 -4.48 -7.20
CA GLU A 63 4.09 -4.23 -5.79
C GLU A 63 2.65 -4.67 -5.51
N ILE A 64 2.40 -5.18 -4.31
CA ILE A 64 1.05 -5.50 -3.84
C ILE A 64 0.41 -4.23 -3.28
N TYR A 65 -0.80 -3.93 -3.75
CA TYR A 65 -1.57 -2.83 -3.21
C TYR A 65 -2.26 -3.27 -1.91
N ALA A 66 -1.74 -2.81 -0.78
CA ALA A 66 -2.36 -2.95 0.55
C ALA A 66 -3.33 -1.79 0.83
N GLY A 67 -4.25 -1.54 -0.10
CA GLY A 67 -5.34 -0.60 0.14
C GLY A 67 -6.20 -1.08 1.29
N ASP A 68 -6.64 -0.14 2.13
CA ASP A 68 -7.46 -0.35 3.32
C ASP A 68 -8.69 -1.22 2.97
N ASP A 69 -8.60 -2.52 3.24
CA ASP A 69 -9.59 -3.54 2.89
C ASP A 69 -10.81 -3.48 3.86
N ASP A 70 -10.89 -2.42 4.66
CA ASP A 70 -11.89 -2.15 5.69
C ASP A 70 -13.02 -1.21 5.19
N ASP A 71 -12.91 -0.57 4.02
CA ASP A 71 -13.97 0.28 3.43
C ASP A 71 -15.03 -0.52 2.61
N PHE A 72 -15.12 -1.83 2.82
CA PHE A 72 -16.22 -2.67 2.32
C PHE A 72 -17.24 -3.02 3.43
N ASP A 73 -17.23 -2.29 4.55
CA ASP A 73 -18.37 -2.31 5.47
C ASP A 73 -19.50 -1.45 4.88
N ASP A 74 -20.62 -2.09 4.59
CA ASP A 74 -21.91 -1.46 4.29
C ASP A 74 -22.38 -0.64 5.51
N GLU A 75 -21.76 0.52 5.79
CA GLU A 75 -22.34 1.52 6.69
C GLU A 75 -23.31 2.42 5.89
N ASP A 76 -24.44 1.81 5.50
CA ASP A 76 -25.69 2.53 5.24
C ASP A 76 -26.34 2.90 6.58
N ASP A 77 -25.59 3.57 7.45
CA ASP A 77 -26.13 4.24 8.64
C ASP A 77 -26.26 5.73 8.32
N GLU A 78 -27.47 6.08 7.84
CA GLU A 78 -28.00 7.43 7.85
C GLU A 78 -27.93 8.01 9.27
N ASP A 79 -26.84 8.70 9.64
CA ASP A 79 -26.86 9.61 10.78
C ASP A 79 -26.81 11.07 10.27
N ASP A 80 -28.01 11.64 10.19
CA ASP A 80 -28.27 13.07 10.08
C ASP A 80 -27.65 13.79 11.29
N GLU A 81 -26.36 14.07 11.28
CA GLU A 81 -25.76 15.02 12.23
C GLU A 81 -25.85 16.44 11.65
N ASP A 82 -26.94 17.13 12.03
CA ASP A 82 -27.12 18.58 11.92
C ASP A 82 -26.02 19.29 12.72
N PHE A 83 -24.88 19.55 12.07
CA PHE A 83 -23.83 20.41 12.61
C PHE A 83 -24.29 21.87 12.51
N ASP A 84 -25.05 22.26 13.54
CA ASP A 84 -25.29 23.65 13.90
C ASP A 84 -23.94 24.33 14.25
N ASP A 85 -23.90 25.60 13.89
CA ASP A 85 -22.77 26.52 13.77
C ASP A 85 -21.83 26.67 14.98
N GLU A 86 -20.69 27.31 14.68
CA GLU A 86 -19.92 28.20 15.56
C GLU A 86 -18.81 27.59 16.45
N ASP A 87 -17.54 27.78 16.04
CA ASP A 87 -16.64 28.58 16.87
C ASP A 87 -15.40 29.10 16.11
N ASP A 88 -15.10 30.34 16.43
CA ASP A 88 -14.18 31.31 15.83
C ASP A 88 -12.70 30.92 16.00
N VAL A 89 -12.00 30.57 14.91
CA VAL A 89 -10.53 30.43 14.93
C VAL A 89 -9.88 31.80 14.74
N GLU A 90 -9.59 32.46 15.87
CA GLU A 90 -8.72 33.64 15.93
C GLU A 90 -7.32 33.29 15.41
N TYR A 91 -7.02 33.77 14.21
CA TYR A 91 -5.70 33.71 13.57
C TYR A 91 -4.72 34.60 14.35
N SER A 92 -3.94 34.01 15.26
CA SER A 92 -2.75 34.66 15.81
C SER A 92 -1.67 34.68 14.74
N GLY A 93 -1.65 35.79 14.01
CA GLY A 93 -0.63 36.09 13.02
C GLY A 93 0.77 35.87 13.58
N LEU A 94 1.53 35.10 12.82
CA LEU A 94 2.98 34.94 12.92
C LEU A 94 3.61 36.32 13.12
N ASP A 95 4.21 36.55 14.28
CA ASP A 95 5.13 37.66 14.49
C ASP A 95 6.53 37.18 14.09
N ASP A 96 7.04 37.80 13.04
CA ASP A 96 8.38 37.67 12.49
C ASP A 96 9.43 38.21 13.48
N GLU A 97 10.21 37.33 14.14
CA GLU A 97 11.44 37.75 14.83
C GLU A 97 12.61 36.77 14.56
N ASP A 98 13.38 37.14 13.52
CA ASP A 98 14.84 37.07 13.37
C ASP A 98 15.57 35.70 13.42
N TYR A 99 15.79 35.09 12.25
CA TYR A 99 16.86 34.09 12.06
C TYR A 99 18.21 34.82 11.89
N ASP A 100 18.94 34.98 12.98
CA ASP A 100 20.36 35.36 12.95
C ASP A 100 21.21 34.14 12.50
N THR A 101 21.55 34.08 11.21
CA THR A 101 22.54 33.13 10.70
C THR A 101 23.92 33.79 10.76
N GLU A 102 24.54 33.72 11.94
CA GLU A 102 25.94 34.07 12.13
C GLU A 102 26.86 33.02 11.46
N ASP A 103 27.38 33.39 10.29
CA ASP A 103 28.72 33.14 9.73
C ASP A 103 29.63 32.11 10.46
N GLU A 104 29.78 30.90 9.88
CA GLU A 104 30.93 30.04 10.15
C GLU A 104 31.88 30.00 8.92
N PRO A 105 33.06 30.66 8.97
CA PRO A 105 34.03 30.59 7.88
C PRO A 105 35.07 29.47 8.04
N ALA A 106 35.41 28.93 6.86
CA ALA A 106 36.69 28.32 6.44
C ALA A 106 36.92 26.82 6.69
N THR A 107 36.88 26.06 5.59
CA THR A 107 37.69 24.85 5.42
C THR A 107 39.10 25.23 4.93
N PRO A 108 40.18 24.80 5.61
CA PRO A 108 41.45 24.49 4.97
C PRO A 108 41.52 22.95 4.79
N THR A 109 42.20 22.35 3.83
CA THR A 109 43.44 22.75 3.18
C THR A 109 43.60 21.91 1.91
N ARG A 110 44.15 22.50 0.86
CA ARG A 110 44.71 21.79 -0.29
C ARG A 110 46.22 21.65 -0.05
N GLY A 111 46.71 20.42 -0.02
CA GLY A 111 48.13 20.05 0.00
C GLY A 111 48.32 18.74 -0.72
#